data_AF-A0A819PW49-F1
#
_entry.id   AF-A0A819PW49-F1
#
_cell.length_a   1.000
_cell.length_b   1.000
_cell.length_c   1.000
_cell.angle_alpha   90.00
_cell.angle_beta   90.00
_cell.angle_gamma   90.00
#
_symmetry.space_group_name_H-M   'P 1'
#
loop_
_entity.id
_entity.type
_entity.pdbx_description
1 polymer ?
#
loop_
_entity_poly.entity_id
_entity_poly.type
_entity_poly.pdbx_seq_one_letter_code
_entity_poly.pdbx_strand_id
1 'polypeptide(L)'
;MSSELIIVVSKYLYIYLGLFLGSVGSIGNLLTISTFVGLKNYRSLPSSTFLAGSALGEQLVLLSSAFPDSLTYMSGYDFYGTSVSMCKSTSFLYFAGGVIALTCMYLAAIDRYLQTCRSAARREWMTLYTARLLVFLAILVSSGISVPFAIYRNVTPDYQLCQYVNSIFKRIASLMYAIVGVPMPIILLSVFGFLTWHNLKASSQHQRSRLVTHQLNQQVARMILIQTSMVVVSVLPASLLQAYFLTTGKGSQGVTVADKFLLCTTQLLLYAHSCASFYVYLLVSPTFRRRVKIMLCLKQFHSTRVVAFTLQTNATRMQTIIS
;
A
#
# COMPACT_ATOMS: atom_id res chain seq x y z
N MET A 1 -1.60 -27.59 22.21
CA MET A 1 -2.70 -26.78 21.65
C MET A 1 -3.48 -27.66 20.68
N SER A 2 -4.79 -27.86 20.84
CA SER A 2 -5.57 -28.73 19.96
C SER A 2 -5.69 -28.12 18.55
N SER A 3 -5.73 -28.96 17.51
CA SER A 3 -5.93 -28.53 16.12
C SER A 3 -7.18 -27.67 15.92
N GLU A 4 -8.25 -28.01 16.62
CA GLU A 4 -9.52 -27.27 16.62
C GLU A 4 -9.35 -25.82 17.12
N LEU A 5 -8.60 -25.63 18.21
CA LEU A 5 -8.36 -24.31 18.76
C LEU A 5 -7.62 -23.40 17.77
N ILE A 6 -6.66 -23.94 17.02
CA ILE A 6 -5.89 -23.18 16.02
C ILE A 6 -6.79 -22.69 14.88
N ILE A 7 -7.70 -23.54 14.40
CA ILE A 7 -8.63 -23.20 13.32
C ILE A 7 -9.59 -22.10 13.78
N VAL A 8 -10.15 -22.25 14.98
CA VAL A 8 -11.07 -21.27 15.58
C VAL A 8 -10.37 -19.92 15.78
N VAL A 9 -9.15 -19.91 16.33
CA VAL A 9 -8.37 -18.68 16.51
C VAL A 9 -8.07 -18.01 15.16
N SER A 10 -7.62 -18.77 14.15
CA SER A 10 -7.32 -18.23 12.82
C SER A 10 -8.54 -17.56 12.19
N LYS A 11 -9.73 -18.19 12.33
CA LYS A 11 -11.01 -17.64 11.85
C LYS A 11 -11.31 -16.30 12.50
N TYR A 12 -11.22 -16.21 13.83
CA TYR A 12 -11.52 -14.95 14.53
C TYR A 12 -10.49 -13.85 14.25
N LEU A 13 -9.22 -14.20 14.04
CA LEU A 13 -8.21 -13.25 13.62
C LEU A 13 -8.54 -12.65 12.24
N TYR A 14 -8.87 -13.47 11.24
CA TYR A 14 -9.27 -12.95 9.93
C TYR A 14 -10.51 -12.08 10.00
N ILE A 15 -11.53 -12.47 10.78
CA ILE A 15 -12.76 -11.68 10.89
C ILE A 15 -12.48 -10.35 11.60
N TYR A 16 -12.04 -10.37 12.86
CA TYR A 16 -11.97 -9.14 13.65
C TYR A 16 -10.73 -8.30 13.32
N LEU A 17 -9.55 -8.92 13.31
CA LEU A 17 -8.31 -8.19 13.04
C LEU A 17 -8.19 -7.86 11.56
N GLY A 18 -8.59 -8.77 10.66
CA GLY A 18 -8.62 -8.51 9.22
C GLY A 18 -9.56 -7.35 8.83
N LEU A 19 -10.80 -7.33 9.33
CA LEU A 19 -11.72 -6.20 9.10
C LEU A 19 -11.21 -4.89 9.70
N PHE A 20 -10.64 -4.94 10.91
CA PHE A 20 -10.06 -3.76 11.54
C PHE A 20 -8.92 -3.20 10.70
N LEU A 21 -7.92 -4.01 10.35
CA LEU A 21 -6.78 -3.60 9.53
C LEU A 21 -7.21 -3.15 8.13
N GLY A 22 -8.15 -3.85 7.49
CA GLY A 22 -8.69 -3.51 6.19
C GLY A 22 -9.41 -2.16 6.20
N SER A 23 -10.22 -1.89 7.22
CA SER A 23 -10.97 -0.64 7.36
C SER A 23 -10.06 0.54 7.69
N VAL A 24 -9.24 0.39 8.73
CA VAL A 24 -8.29 1.42 9.20
C VAL A 24 -7.27 1.73 8.10
N GLY A 25 -6.72 0.70 7.46
CA GLY A 25 -5.79 0.85 6.35
C GLY A 25 -6.42 1.51 5.14
N SER A 26 -7.66 1.14 4.77
CA SER A 26 -8.36 1.77 3.64
C SER A 26 -8.59 3.26 3.88
N ILE A 27 -9.04 3.63 5.08
CA ILE A 27 -9.21 5.05 5.45
C ILE A 27 -7.86 5.77 5.35
N GLY A 28 -6.80 5.19 5.89
CA GLY A 28 -5.45 5.76 5.84
C GLY A 28 -4.93 5.97 4.40
N ASN A 29 -5.11 4.99 3.51
CA ASN A 29 -4.66 5.07 2.13
C ASN A 29 -5.45 6.10 1.33
N LEU A 30 -6.78 6.16 1.50
CA LEU A 30 -7.61 7.19 0.88
C LEU A 30 -7.26 8.60 1.34
N LEU A 31 -6.97 8.79 2.64
CA LEU A 31 -6.49 10.07 3.18
C LEU A 31 -5.10 10.43 2.65
N THR A 32 -4.21 9.44 2.50
CA THR A 32 -2.88 9.63 1.92
C THR A 32 -2.97 10.13 0.48
N ILE A 33 -3.75 9.45 -0.35
CA ILE A 33 -4.00 9.85 -1.75
C ILE A 33 -4.61 11.25 -1.77
N SER A 34 -5.67 11.49 -0.98
CA SER A 34 -6.33 12.80 -0.91
C SER A 34 -5.38 13.92 -0.46
N THR A 35 -4.42 13.63 0.41
CA THR A 35 -3.46 14.63 0.92
C THR A 35 -2.41 14.97 -0.15
N PHE A 36 -1.80 13.97 -0.76
CA PHE A 36 -0.74 14.17 -1.74
C PHE A 36 -1.27 14.66 -3.08
N VAL A 37 -2.43 14.15 -3.51
CA VAL A 37 -3.11 14.56 -4.73
C VAL A 37 -4.00 15.77 -4.50
N GLY A 38 -4.36 16.18 -3.27
CA GLY A 38 -5.29 17.29 -3.01
C GLY A 38 -4.63 18.63 -2.70
N LEU A 39 -3.49 18.62 -1.99
CA LEU A 39 -2.91 19.84 -1.43
C LEU A 39 -1.82 20.42 -2.35
N LYS A 40 -1.93 21.73 -2.64
CA LYS A 40 -1.02 22.47 -3.55
C LYS A 40 0.47 22.26 -3.23
N ASN A 41 0.83 22.20 -1.95
CA ASN A 41 2.23 22.05 -1.51
C ASN A 41 2.80 20.65 -1.75
N TYR A 42 1.96 19.63 -1.85
CA TYR A 42 2.39 18.25 -2.12
C TYR A 42 2.27 17.91 -3.61
N ARG A 43 1.28 18.44 -4.32
CA ARG A 43 1.10 18.23 -5.76
C ARG A 43 2.31 18.64 -6.62
N SER A 44 3.15 19.53 -6.11
CA SER A 44 4.38 19.98 -6.78
C SER A 44 5.61 19.12 -6.49
N LEU A 45 5.52 18.15 -5.57
CA LEU A 45 6.64 17.32 -5.13
C LEU A 45 6.62 15.95 -5.85
N PRO A 46 7.71 15.55 -6.55
CA PRO A 46 7.84 14.24 -7.18
C PRO A 46 7.55 13.07 -6.22
N SER A 47 8.21 13.03 -5.05
CA SER A 47 7.94 12.02 -4.02
C SER A 47 6.48 11.88 -3.61
N SER A 48 5.72 12.97 -3.53
CA SER A 48 4.30 12.89 -3.16
C SER A 48 3.48 12.14 -4.21
N THR A 49 3.89 12.22 -5.49
CA THR A 49 3.28 11.45 -6.57
C THR A 49 3.54 9.96 -6.40
N PHE A 50 4.78 9.58 -6.07
CA PHE A 50 5.14 8.18 -5.79
C PHE A 50 4.43 7.64 -4.54
N LEU A 51 4.41 8.40 -3.44
CA LEU A 51 3.73 7.96 -2.22
C LEU A 51 2.21 7.82 -2.42
N ALA A 52 1.60 8.66 -3.24
CA ALA A 52 0.20 8.51 -3.64
C ALA A 52 -0.02 7.25 -4.50
N GLY A 53 0.87 6.98 -5.46
CA GLY A 53 0.84 5.74 -6.24
C GLY A 53 1.02 4.49 -5.37
N SER A 54 1.88 4.58 -4.35
CA SER A 54 2.08 3.49 -3.40
C SER A 54 0.82 3.20 -2.58
N ALA A 55 0.20 4.25 -2.03
CA ALA A 55 -1.08 4.14 -1.31
C ALA A 55 -2.23 3.63 -2.20
N LEU A 56 -2.23 3.97 -3.50
CA LEU A 56 -3.19 3.41 -4.46
C LEU A 56 -3.00 1.90 -4.61
N GLY A 57 -1.75 1.44 -4.75
CA GLY A 57 -1.44 0.01 -4.82
C GLY A 57 -1.85 -0.74 -3.56
N GLU A 58 -1.54 -0.20 -2.38
CA GLU A 58 -1.95 -0.77 -1.09
C GLU A 58 -3.48 -0.81 -0.94
N GLN A 59 -4.19 0.22 -1.42
CA GLN A 59 -5.66 0.22 -1.45
C GLN A 59 -6.22 -0.91 -2.32
N LEU A 60 -5.66 -1.14 -3.50
CA LEU A 60 -6.07 -2.25 -4.36
C LEU A 60 -5.84 -3.61 -3.69
N VAL A 61 -4.72 -3.78 -2.98
CA VAL A 61 -4.43 -4.99 -2.21
C VAL A 61 -5.48 -5.20 -1.11
N LEU A 62 -5.78 -4.20 -0.29
CA LEU A 62 -6.78 -4.33 0.78
C LEU A 62 -8.17 -4.68 0.26
N LEU A 63 -8.60 -4.04 -0.84
CA LEU A 63 -9.90 -4.31 -1.47
C LEU A 63 -9.98 -5.71 -2.10
N SER A 64 -8.87 -6.21 -2.63
CA SER A 64 -8.82 -7.52 -3.30
C SER A 64 -8.51 -8.69 -2.36
N SER A 65 -8.13 -8.43 -1.10
CA SER A 65 -7.74 -9.50 -0.16
C SER A 65 -8.34 -9.34 1.24
N ALA A 66 -8.06 -8.26 1.97
CA ALA A 66 -8.48 -8.11 3.37
C ALA A 66 -10.00 -8.22 3.57
N PHE A 67 -10.79 -7.56 2.72
CA PHE A 67 -12.26 -7.66 2.80
C PHE A 67 -12.79 -9.00 2.29
N PRO A 68 -12.40 -9.51 1.10
CA PRO A 68 -12.77 -10.86 0.64
C PRO A 68 -12.44 -11.99 1.62
N ASP A 69 -11.26 -11.97 2.25
CA ASP A 69 -10.88 -12.95 3.27
C ASP A 69 -11.82 -12.88 4.46
N SER A 70 -12.03 -11.68 5.00
CA SER A 70 -12.92 -11.48 6.14
C SER A 70 -14.35 -11.96 5.85
N LEU A 71 -14.87 -11.67 4.66
CA LEU A 71 -16.18 -12.13 4.19
C LEU A 71 -16.23 -13.65 4.03
N THR A 72 -15.15 -14.26 3.53
CA THR A 72 -15.04 -15.71 3.37
C THR A 72 -15.12 -16.42 4.72
N TYR A 73 -14.36 -15.96 5.71
CA TYR A 73 -14.38 -16.54 7.06
C TYR A 73 -15.68 -16.26 7.83
N MET A 74 -16.33 -15.12 7.58
CA MET A 74 -17.59 -14.77 8.22
C MET A 74 -18.78 -15.56 7.65
N SER A 75 -18.85 -15.70 6.32
CA SER A 75 -19.96 -16.38 5.63
C SER A 75 -19.79 -17.89 5.56
N GLY A 76 -18.56 -18.39 5.63
CA GLY A 76 -18.24 -19.81 5.40
C GLY A 76 -18.16 -20.20 3.92
N TYR A 77 -18.39 -19.27 2.99
CA TYR A 77 -18.29 -19.47 1.54
C TYR A 77 -17.05 -18.79 0.98
N ASP A 78 -16.34 -19.43 0.05
CA ASP A 78 -15.20 -18.81 -0.64
C ASP A 78 -15.68 -17.63 -1.50
N PHE A 79 -15.41 -16.40 -1.04
CA PHE A 79 -15.81 -15.19 -1.76
C PHE A 79 -15.14 -15.11 -3.14
N TYR A 80 -13.89 -15.56 -3.24
CA TYR A 80 -13.15 -15.61 -4.51
C TYR A 80 -13.77 -16.62 -5.47
N GLY A 81 -14.36 -17.67 -4.91
CA GLY A 81 -15.03 -18.78 -5.59
C GLY A 81 -16.40 -18.47 -6.20
N THR A 82 -17.03 -17.37 -5.79
CA THR A 82 -18.41 -17.03 -6.19
C THR A 82 -18.62 -16.91 -7.70
N SER A 83 -17.59 -16.52 -8.43
CA SER A 83 -17.60 -16.53 -9.90
C SER A 83 -16.18 -16.55 -10.46
N VAL A 84 -16.03 -17.05 -11.69
CA VAL A 84 -14.75 -16.99 -12.42
C VAL A 84 -14.28 -15.53 -12.56
N SER A 85 -15.20 -14.60 -12.80
CA SER A 85 -14.87 -13.17 -12.90
C SER A 85 -14.30 -12.63 -11.59
N MET A 86 -14.91 -12.96 -10.44
CA MET A 86 -14.43 -12.55 -9.12
C MET A 86 -13.03 -13.13 -8.83
N CYS A 87 -12.83 -14.43 -9.06
CA CYS A 87 -11.54 -15.11 -8.88
C CYS A 87 -10.42 -14.43 -9.69
N LYS A 88 -10.68 -14.12 -10.96
CA LYS A 88 -9.69 -13.51 -11.85
C LYS A 88 -9.41 -12.04 -11.52
N SER A 89 -10.45 -11.25 -11.28
CA SER A 89 -10.33 -9.82 -10.99
C SER A 89 -9.67 -9.55 -9.64
N THR A 90 -10.06 -10.25 -8.58
CA THR A 90 -9.40 -10.14 -7.26
C THR A 90 -7.93 -10.49 -7.35
N SER A 91 -7.59 -11.57 -8.05
CA SER A 91 -6.19 -11.97 -8.27
C SER A 91 -5.41 -10.91 -9.05
N PHE A 92 -5.98 -10.41 -10.16
CA PHE A 92 -5.37 -9.34 -10.94
C PHE A 92 -5.09 -8.11 -10.09
N LEU A 93 -6.08 -7.62 -9.34
CA LEU A 93 -5.98 -6.41 -8.53
C LEU A 93 -5.00 -6.58 -7.37
N TYR A 94 -4.94 -7.78 -6.77
CA TYR A 94 -3.99 -8.09 -5.70
C TYR A 94 -2.55 -7.99 -6.20
N PHE A 95 -2.23 -8.68 -7.30
CA PHE A 95 -0.87 -8.65 -7.85
C PHE A 95 -0.52 -7.28 -8.44
N ALA A 96 -1.43 -6.66 -9.18
CA ALA A 96 -1.19 -5.33 -9.77
C ALA A 96 -0.98 -4.29 -8.67
N GLY A 97 -1.85 -4.28 -7.66
CA GLY A 97 -1.75 -3.40 -6.50
C GLY A 97 -0.44 -3.57 -5.75
N GLY A 98 -0.03 -4.81 -5.47
CA GLY A 98 1.24 -5.10 -4.79
C GLY A 98 2.46 -4.61 -5.56
N VAL A 99 2.52 -4.86 -6.87
CA VAL A 99 3.65 -4.42 -7.72
C VAL A 99 3.66 -2.89 -7.87
N ILE A 100 2.50 -2.24 -8.03
CA ILE A 100 2.39 -0.77 -8.05
C ILE A 100 2.89 -0.18 -6.72
N ALA A 101 2.44 -0.75 -5.59
CA ALA A 101 2.77 -0.29 -4.25
C ALA A 101 4.29 -0.26 -4.02
N LEU A 102 4.94 -1.40 -4.30
CA LEU A 102 6.39 -1.58 -4.14
C LEU A 102 7.17 -0.72 -5.14
N THR A 103 6.73 -0.68 -6.40
CA THR A 103 7.37 0.11 -7.46
C THR A 103 7.45 1.58 -7.10
N CYS A 104 6.31 2.14 -6.70
CA CYS A 104 6.26 3.53 -6.31
C CYS A 104 7.07 3.79 -5.03
N MET A 105 7.14 2.83 -4.10
CA MET A 105 7.90 2.97 -2.86
C MET A 105 9.41 3.09 -3.12
N TYR A 106 10.01 2.23 -3.95
CA TYR A 106 11.44 2.36 -4.25
C TYR A 106 11.73 3.57 -5.15
N LEU A 107 10.81 3.97 -6.04
CA LEU A 107 10.95 5.21 -6.81
C LEU A 107 10.95 6.45 -5.90
N ALA A 108 10.15 6.45 -4.84
CA ALA A 108 10.21 7.49 -3.81
C ALA A 108 11.57 7.51 -3.10
N ALA A 109 12.15 6.35 -2.80
CA ALA A 109 13.49 6.26 -2.22
C ALA A 109 14.59 6.78 -3.17
N ILE A 110 14.49 6.47 -4.47
CA ILE A 110 15.40 7.00 -5.50
C ILE A 110 15.28 8.52 -5.61
N ASP A 111 14.06 9.07 -5.69
CA ASP A 111 13.84 10.51 -5.70
C ASP A 111 14.50 11.18 -4.48
N ARG A 112 14.31 10.61 -3.28
CA ARG A 112 14.97 11.13 -2.08
C ARG A 112 16.48 11.10 -2.16
N TYR A 113 17.06 10.01 -2.62
CA TYR A 113 18.51 9.94 -2.83
C TYR A 113 18.98 11.03 -3.80
N LEU A 114 18.32 11.20 -4.95
CA LEU A 114 18.67 12.23 -5.94
C LEU A 114 18.60 13.63 -5.34
N GLN A 115 17.58 13.94 -4.53
CA GLN A 115 17.46 15.24 -3.86
C GLN A 115 18.56 15.52 -2.83
N THR A 116 19.19 14.48 -2.27
CA THR A 116 20.34 14.63 -1.36
C THR A 116 21.68 14.76 -2.08
N CYS A 117 21.72 14.55 -3.40
CA CYS A 117 22.95 14.70 -4.17
C CYS A 117 23.41 16.18 -4.24
N ARG A 118 24.73 16.38 -4.21
CA ARG A 118 25.35 17.73 -4.33
C ARG A 118 25.13 18.34 -5.72
N SER A 119 25.22 17.53 -6.77
CA SER A 119 25.08 17.95 -8.17
C SER A 119 23.66 18.41 -8.47
N ALA A 120 23.51 19.61 -9.04
CA ALA A 120 22.22 20.14 -9.48
C ALA A 120 21.60 19.28 -10.59
N ALA A 121 22.40 18.84 -11.57
CA ALA A 121 21.95 17.97 -12.65
C ALA A 121 21.28 16.68 -12.11
N ARG A 122 21.84 16.05 -11.07
CA ARG A 122 21.24 14.85 -10.46
C ARG A 122 19.90 15.14 -9.76
N ARG A 123 19.73 16.33 -9.18
CA ARG A 123 18.45 16.72 -8.54
C ARG A 123 17.35 16.97 -9.57
N GLU A 124 17.72 17.36 -10.78
CA GLU A 124 16.80 17.68 -11.87
C GLU A 124 16.32 16.45 -12.64
N TRP A 125 16.97 15.28 -12.49
CA TRP A 125 16.52 14.04 -13.13
C TRP A 125 15.09 13.67 -12.74
N MET A 126 14.72 13.94 -11.49
CA MET A 126 13.39 13.63 -10.96
C MET A 126 12.51 14.88 -10.93
N THR A 127 11.99 15.27 -12.10
CA THR A 127 10.97 16.31 -12.19
C THR A 127 9.58 15.76 -11.85
N LEU A 128 8.61 16.65 -11.64
CA LEU A 128 7.22 16.24 -11.44
C LEU A 128 6.64 15.53 -12.68
N TYR A 129 7.02 15.95 -13.88
CA TYR A 129 6.62 15.29 -15.12
C TYR A 129 7.18 13.87 -15.17
N THR A 130 8.48 13.71 -14.89
CA THR A 130 9.14 12.40 -14.81
C THR A 130 8.45 11.50 -13.79
N ALA A 131 8.12 12.00 -12.59
CA ALA A 131 7.45 11.21 -11.57
C ALA A 131 6.05 10.74 -11.99
N ARG A 132 5.25 11.60 -12.62
CA ARG A 132 3.93 11.22 -13.15
C ARG A 132 4.04 10.17 -14.25
N LEU A 133 4.99 10.35 -15.18
CA LEU A 133 5.25 9.38 -16.23
C LEU A 133 5.67 8.03 -15.64
N LEU A 134 6.58 8.02 -14.66
CA LEU A 134 7.04 6.79 -14.01
C LEU A 134 5.93 6.09 -13.23
N VAL A 135 5.04 6.82 -12.55
CA VAL A 135 3.86 6.21 -11.90
C VAL A 135 2.91 5.62 -12.94
N PHE A 136 2.65 6.33 -14.04
CA PHE A 136 1.83 5.81 -15.13
C PHE A 136 2.41 4.53 -15.73
N LEU A 137 3.72 4.54 -16.04
CA LEU A 137 4.43 3.35 -16.52
C LEU A 137 4.42 2.22 -15.50
N ALA A 138 4.59 2.52 -14.21
CA ALA A 138 4.48 1.53 -13.14
C ALA A 138 3.11 0.85 -13.15
N ILE A 139 2.02 1.60 -13.31
CA ILE A 139 0.67 1.05 -13.41
C ILE A 139 0.53 0.15 -14.64
N LEU A 140 0.98 0.60 -15.81
CA LEU A 140 0.90 -0.19 -17.05
C LEU A 140 1.70 -1.49 -16.97
N VAL A 141 2.97 -1.40 -16.55
CA VAL A 141 3.85 -2.57 -16.44
C VAL A 141 3.34 -3.53 -15.37
N SER A 142 2.91 -3.03 -14.21
CA SER A 142 2.34 -3.87 -13.15
C SER A 142 1.06 -4.57 -13.61
N SER A 143 0.22 -3.87 -14.37
CA SER A 143 -0.99 -4.46 -14.96
C SER A 143 -0.62 -5.59 -15.91
N GLY A 144 0.34 -5.36 -16.82
CA GLY A 144 0.82 -6.39 -17.75
C GLY A 144 1.40 -7.62 -17.05
N ILE A 145 2.25 -7.42 -16.03
CA ILE A 145 2.82 -8.51 -15.21
C ILE A 145 1.72 -9.29 -14.47
N SER A 146 0.61 -8.65 -14.13
CA SER A 146 -0.48 -9.26 -13.34
C SER A 146 -1.49 -10.05 -14.18
N VAL A 147 -1.53 -9.84 -15.50
CA VAL A 147 -2.44 -10.56 -16.41
C VAL A 147 -2.28 -12.10 -16.31
N PRO A 148 -1.08 -12.68 -16.37
CA PRO A 148 -0.90 -14.13 -16.22
C PRO A 148 -1.47 -14.69 -14.91
N PHE A 149 -1.34 -13.94 -13.81
CA PHE A 149 -1.88 -14.36 -12.51
C PHE A 149 -3.41 -14.48 -12.50
N ALA A 150 -4.09 -13.68 -13.32
CA ALA A 150 -5.52 -13.79 -13.53
C ALA A 150 -5.88 -14.92 -14.51
N ILE A 151 -5.13 -15.06 -15.61
CA ILE A 151 -5.40 -16.10 -16.63
C ILE A 151 -5.30 -17.50 -16.03
N TYR A 152 -4.25 -17.77 -15.25
CA TYR A 152 -3.98 -19.10 -14.70
C TYR A 152 -4.70 -19.41 -13.40
N ARG A 153 -5.60 -18.53 -12.93
CA ARG A 153 -6.51 -18.80 -11.82
C ARG A 153 -7.92 -19.08 -12.33
N ASN A 154 -8.55 -20.09 -11.75
CA ASN A 154 -9.92 -20.44 -12.05
C ASN A 154 -10.64 -21.01 -10.82
N VAL A 155 -11.96 -21.04 -10.88
CA VAL A 155 -12.81 -21.67 -9.88
C VAL A 155 -12.87 -23.17 -10.16
N THR A 156 -12.65 -23.97 -9.13
CA THR A 156 -12.80 -25.43 -9.26
C THR A 156 -14.26 -25.85 -9.23
N PRO A 157 -14.67 -26.81 -10.09
CA PRO A 157 -16.06 -27.27 -10.14
C PRO A 157 -16.55 -27.84 -8.81
N ASP A 158 -15.69 -28.62 -8.14
CA ASP A 158 -16.08 -29.47 -7.02
C ASP A 158 -16.24 -28.70 -5.69
N TYR A 159 -15.41 -27.69 -5.47
CA TYR A 159 -15.33 -26.99 -4.18
C TYR A 159 -15.56 -25.48 -4.29
N GLN A 160 -15.81 -24.97 -5.49
CA GLN A 160 -15.90 -23.55 -5.79
C GLN A 160 -14.68 -22.77 -5.25
N LEU A 161 -13.49 -23.37 -5.26
CA LEU A 161 -12.27 -22.71 -4.76
C LEU A 161 -11.54 -22.00 -5.89
N CYS A 162 -11.14 -20.74 -5.66
CA CYS A 162 -10.30 -19.98 -6.59
C CYS A 162 -8.81 -20.36 -6.45
N GLN A 163 -8.27 -21.13 -7.41
CA GLN A 163 -6.89 -21.60 -7.35
C GLN A 163 -6.19 -21.62 -8.72
N TYR A 164 -4.87 -21.82 -8.69
CA TYR A 164 -4.09 -22.00 -9.91
C TYR A 164 -4.45 -23.32 -10.58
N VAL A 165 -4.87 -23.25 -11.84
CA VAL A 165 -5.17 -24.46 -12.65
C VAL A 165 -3.92 -25.09 -13.26
N ASN A 166 -2.85 -24.31 -13.38
CA ASN A 166 -1.59 -24.77 -13.94
C ASN A 166 -0.51 -24.87 -12.84
N SER A 167 0.00 -26.08 -12.61
CA SER A 167 0.99 -26.37 -11.58
C SER A 167 2.37 -25.76 -11.87
N ILE A 168 2.76 -25.66 -13.15
CA ILE A 168 4.00 -25.01 -13.59
C ILE A 168 3.93 -23.53 -13.29
N PHE A 169 2.84 -22.86 -13.70
CA PHE A 169 2.65 -21.44 -13.42
C PHE A 169 2.58 -21.16 -11.92
N LYS A 170 1.93 -22.03 -11.12
CA LYS A 170 1.93 -21.93 -9.65
C LYS A 170 3.36 -21.90 -9.08
N ARG A 171 4.26 -22.76 -9.57
CA ARG A 171 5.67 -22.78 -9.15
C ARG A 171 6.41 -21.52 -9.59
N ILE A 172 6.23 -21.08 -10.85
CA ILE A 172 6.82 -19.84 -11.36
C ILE A 172 6.37 -18.64 -10.54
N ALA A 173 5.06 -18.51 -10.30
CA ALA A 173 4.49 -17.44 -9.49
C ALA A 173 5.08 -17.39 -8.06
N SER A 174 5.23 -18.55 -7.43
CA SER A 174 5.85 -18.63 -6.10
C SER A 174 7.34 -18.26 -6.11
N LEU A 175 8.10 -18.69 -7.14
CA LEU A 175 9.49 -18.29 -7.33
C LEU A 175 9.64 -16.79 -7.58
N MET A 176 8.78 -16.20 -8.42
CA MET A 176 8.78 -14.75 -8.66
C MET A 176 8.50 -14.00 -7.36
N TYR A 177 7.54 -14.46 -6.55
CA TYR A 177 7.28 -13.86 -5.24
C TYR A 177 8.50 -13.97 -4.31
N ALA A 178 9.09 -15.16 -4.19
CA ALA A 178 10.21 -15.42 -3.28
C ALA A 178 11.53 -14.72 -3.67
N ILE A 179 11.84 -14.64 -4.97
CA ILE A 179 13.14 -14.14 -5.47
C ILE A 179 13.07 -12.67 -5.89
N VAL A 180 11.95 -12.25 -6.49
CA VAL A 180 11.81 -10.89 -7.04
C VAL A 180 10.92 -10.04 -6.14
N GLY A 181 9.80 -10.58 -5.67
CA GLY A 181 8.80 -9.83 -4.90
C GLY A 181 9.32 -9.28 -3.56
N VAL A 182 10.29 -9.94 -2.92
CA VAL A 182 10.73 -9.59 -1.55
C VAL A 182 12.17 -9.10 -1.48
N PRO A 183 13.17 -9.81 -2.03
CA PRO A 183 14.57 -9.39 -1.91
C PRO A 183 14.83 -8.08 -2.66
N MET A 184 14.26 -7.92 -3.86
CA MET A 184 14.53 -6.76 -4.71
C MET A 184 14.05 -5.44 -4.08
N PRO A 185 12.81 -5.32 -3.55
CA PRO A 185 12.40 -4.12 -2.80
C PRO A 185 13.26 -3.86 -1.58
N ILE A 186 13.62 -4.89 -0.80
CA ILE A 186 14.44 -4.73 0.40
C ILE A 186 15.83 -4.20 0.03
N ILE A 187 16.46 -4.77 -1.00
CA ILE A 187 17.79 -4.35 -1.46
C ILE A 187 17.74 -2.90 -1.95
N LEU A 188 16.78 -2.55 -2.82
CA LEU A 188 16.68 -1.19 -3.36
C LEU A 188 16.41 -0.16 -2.25
N LEU A 189 15.44 -0.42 -1.38
CA LEU A 189 15.11 0.48 -0.28
C LEU A 189 16.27 0.64 0.70
N SER A 190 16.99 -0.45 1.00
CA SER A 190 18.16 -0.43 1.88
C SER A 190 19.32 0.36 1.26
N VAL A 191 19.63 0.13 -0.01
CA VAL A 191 20.70 0.83 -0.73
C VAL A 191 20.40 2.32 -0.83
N PHE A 192 19.24 2.70 -1.36
CA PHE A 192 18.90 4.12 -1.52
C PHE A 192 18.64 4.81 -0.18
N GLY A 193 18.11 4.10 0.82
CA GLY A 193 17.97 4.57 2.19
C GLY A 193 19.32 4.86 2.84
N PHE A 194 20.28 3.94 2.72
CA PHE A 194 21.64 4.11 3.21
C PHE A 194 22.36 5.27 2.51
N LEU A 195 22.30 5.35 1.18
CA LEU A 195 22.90 6.43 0.40
C LEU A 195 22.32 7.79 0.77
N THR A 196 21.00 7.86 0.96
CA THR A 196 20.30 9.07 1.44
C THR A 196 20.82 9.48 2.83
N TRP A 197 20.89 8.53 3.77
CA TRP A 197 21.41 8.80 5.11
C TRP A 197 22.86 9.26 5.10
N HIS A 198 23.71 8.61 4.31
CA HIS A 198 25.11 8.97 4.14
C HIS A 198 25.28 10.41 3.61
N ASN A 199 24.53 10.76 2.55
CA ASN A 199 24.56 12.11 1.98
C ASN A 199 24.07 13.17 2.98
N LEU A 200 23.04 12.88 3.77
CA LEU A 200 22.54 13.78 4.80
C LEU A 200 23.59 14.01 5.90
N LYS A 201 24.23 12.94 6.38
CA LYS A 201 25.29 13.04 7.38
C LYS A 201 26.49 13.85 6.86
N ALA A 202 26.93 13.58 5.63
CA ALA A 202 28.04 14.31 5.00
C ALA A 202 27.70 15.78 4.67
N SER A 203 26.42 16.12 4.45
CA SER A 203 25.98 17.49 4.18
C SER A 203 25.77 18.32 5.44
N SER A 204 25.48 17.69 6.58
CA SER A 204 25.34 18.36 7.88
C SER A 204 26.62 19.09 8.33
N GLN A 205 27.77 18.65 7.83
CA GLN A 205 29.09 19.14 8.20
C GLN A 205 29.56 20.36 7.38
N HIS A 206 28.86 20.76 6.31
CA HIS A 206 29.34 21.81 5.39
C HIS A 206 28.33 22.91 5.01
N GLN A 207 27.03 22.80 5.34
CA GLN A 207 26.05 23.75 4.78
C GLN A 207 24.98 24.20 5.78
N ARG A 208 25.30 25.26 6.53
CA ARG A 208 24.41 25.98 7.48
C ARG A 208 23.24 26.70 6.79
N SER A 209 23.26 26.87 5.47
CA SER A 209 22.33 27.72 4.72
C SER A 209 21.02 27.07 4.23
N ARG A 210 20.78 25.77 4.48
CA ARG A 210 19.52 25.08 4.09
C ARG A 210 18.88 24.28 5.21
N LEU A 211 18.79 24.87 6.40
CA LEU A 211 18.22 24.25 7.61
C LEU A 211 16.83 23.62 7.38
N VAL A 212 15.95 24.30 6.63
CA VAL A 212 14.58 23.83 6.34
C VAL A 212 14.56 22.62 5.40
N THR A 213 15.35 22.65 4.31
CA THR A 213 15.47 21.52 3.38
C THR A 213 16.11 20.30 4.05
N HIS A 214 17.09 20.54 4.94
CA HIS A 214 17.74 19.49 5.72
C HIS A 214 16.74 18.77 6.66
N GLN A 215 15.93 19.52 7.40
CA GLN A 215 14.92 18.95 8.30
C GLN A 215 13.86 18.14 7.55
N LEU A 216 13.37 18.63 6.40
CA LEU A 216 12.42 17.89 5.55
C LEU A 216 13.05 16.61 4.99
N ASN A 217 14.28 16.66 4.50
CA ASN A 217 14.97 15.48 3.97
C ASN A 217 15.24 14.44 5.06
N GLN A 218 15.63 14.87 6.27
CA GLN A 218 15.83 13.96 7.41
C GLN A 218 14.53 13.32 7.87
N GLN A 219 13.42 14.07 7.89
CA GLN A 219 12.08 13.52 8.20
C GLN A 219 11.66 12.46 7.18
N VAL A 220 11.83 12.73 5.88
CA VAL A 220 11.43 11.77 4.84
C VAL A 220 12.38 10.58 4.78
N ALA A 221 13.69 10.75 5.02
CA ALA A 221 14.63 9.63 5.15
C ALA A 221 14.26 8.72 6.34
N ARG A 222 13.90 9.30 7.49
CA ARG A 222 13.41 8.53 8.65
C ARG A 222 12.13 7.77 8.32
N MET A 223 11.22 8.41 7.59
CA MET A 223 9.97 7.80 7.12
C MET A 223 10.24 6.60 6.21
N ILE A 224 11.17 6.72 5.25
CA ILE A 224 11.56 5.62 4.35
C ILE A 224 12.23 4.49 5.12
N LEU A 225 13.12 4.78 6.08
CA LEU A 225 13.77 3.74 6.89
C LEU A 225 12.76 2.94 7.72
N ILE A 226 11.78 3.61 8.33
CA ILE A 226 10.70 2.96 9.06
C ILE A 226 9.82 2.14 8.12
N GLN A 227 9.48 2.68 6.94
CA GLN A 227 8.69 1.96 5.95
C GLN A 227 9.46 0.73 5.43
N THR A 228 10.77 0.84 5.24
CA THR A 228 11.65 -0.27 4.84
C THR A 228 11.68 -1.37 5.90
N SER A 229 11.83 -1.02 7.18
CA SER A 229 11.81 -2.01 8.25
C SER A 229 10.45 -2.71 8.37
N MET A 230 9.35 -1.98 8.18
CA MET A 230 8.00 -2.54 8.14
C MET A 230 7.81 -3.50 6.97
N VAL A 231 8.30 -3.17 5.77
CA VAL A 231 8.30 -4.07 4.60
C VAL A 231 9.06 -5.35 4.93
N VAL A 232 10.26 -5.25 5.50
CA VAL A 232 11.06 -6.43 5.88
C VAL A 232 10.29 -7.32 6.86
N VAL A 233 9.77 -6.75 7.95
CA VAL A 233 9.06 -7.51 8.99
C VAL A 233 7.79 -8.17 8.46
N SER A 234 7.10 -7.53 7.52
CA SER A 234 5.79 -7.99 7.05
C SER A 234 5.89 -8.96 5.86
N VAL A 235 6.85 -8.72 4.98
CA VAL A 235 6.97 -9.43 3.70
C VAL A 235 7.96 -10.61 3.79
N LEU A 236 8.99 -10.52 4.64
CA LEU A 236 9.96 -11.61 4.82
C LEU A 236 9.30 -12.92 5.31
N PRO A 237 8.42 -12.93 6.34
CA PRO A 237 7.76 -14.15 6.79
C PRO A 237 6.94 -14.82 5.68
N ALA A 238 6.24 -14.02 4.86
CA ALA A 238 5.48 -14.53 3.72
C ALA A 238 6.38 -15.19 2.67
N SER A 239 7.54 -14.59 2.34
CA SER A 239 8.49 -15.20 1.39
C SER A 239 9.10 -16.50 1.88
N LEU A 240 9.49 -16.56 3.16
CA LEU A 240 10.07 -17.76 3.76
C LEU A 240 9.05 -18.90 3.74
N LEU A 241 7.79 -18.60 4.01
CA LEU A 241 6.70 -19.57 3.98
C LEU A 241 6.43 -20.07 2.54
N GLN A 242 6.49 -19.18 1.53
CA GLN A 242 6.37 -19.59 0.13
C GLN A 242 7.55 -20.45 -0.34
N ALA A 243 8.77 -20.13 0.10
CA ALA A 243 9.94 -20.96 -0.15
C ALA A 243 9.80 -22.34 0.52
N TYR A 244 9.29 -22.40 1.75
CA TYR A 244 8.98 -23.65 2.45
C TYR A 244 7.96 -24.52 1.68
N PHE A 245 6.87 -23.93 1.17
CA PHE A 245 5.90 -24.68 0.36
C PHE A 245 6.48 -25.16 -0.97
N LEU A 246 7.38 -24.39 -1.58
CA LEU A 246 8.10 -24.79 -2.79
C LEU A 246 9.03 -25.98 -2.56
N THR A 247 9.84 -25.96 -1.50
CA THR A 247 10.83 -27.02 -1.21
C THR A 247 10.19 -28.31 -0.71
N THR A 248 9.15 -28.21 0.10
CA THR A 248 8.43 -29.39 0.62
C THR A 248 7.46 -30.00 -0.38
N GLY A 249 7.14 -29.30 -1.48
CA GLY A 249 6.17 -29.77 -2.48
C GLY A 249 4.75 -29.94 -1.93
N LYS A 250 4.46 -29.41 -0.74
CA LYS A 250 3.15 -29.51 -0.10
C LYS A 250 2.08 -28.83 -0.97
N GLY A 251 1.23 -29.65 -1.61
CA GLY A 251 0.01 -29.22 -2.28
C GLY A 251 -1.11 -28.91 -1.29
N SER A 252 -2.31 -28.57 -1.78
CA SER A 252 -3.48 -28.24 -0.92
C SER A 252 -3.84 -29.35 0.09
N GLN A 253 -3.59 -30.61 -0.26
CA GLN A 253 -3.87 -31.78 0.58
C GLN A 253 -2.78 -32.08 1.63
N GLY A 254 -1.58 -31.47 1.50
CA GLY A 254 -0.45 -31.69 2.42
C GLY A 254 -0.23 -30.56 3.43
N VAL A 255 -1.11 -29.55 3.44
CA VAL A 255 -1.03 -28.38 4.33
C VAL A 255 -1.55 -28.76 5.72
N THR A 256 -0.68 -28.66 6.72
CA THR A 256 -1.05 -28.93 8.12
C THR A 256 -1.85 -27.78 8.73
N VAL A 257 -2.45 -28.00 9.90
CA VAL A 257 -3.14 -26.94 10.65
C VAL A 257 -2.18 -25.81 11.03
N ALA A 258 -0.93 -26.13 11.36
CA ALA A 258 0.12 -25.14 11.63
C ALA A 258 0.45 -24.31 10.39
N ASP A 259 0.54 -24.94 9.21
CA ASP A 259 0.81 -24.26 7.94
C ASP A 259 -0.31 -23.23 7.62
N LYS A 260 -1.59 -23.57 7.88
CA LYS A 260 -2.73 -22.65 7.73
C LYS A 260 -2.64 -21.45 8.68
N PHE A 261 -2.23 -21.68 9.92
CA PHE A 261 -2.02 -20.61 10.90
C PHE A 261 -0.87 -19.68 10.53
N LEU A 262 0.23 -20.23 9.99
CA LEU A 262 1.34 -19.44 9.48
C LEU A 262 0.89 -18.57 8.30
N LEU A 263 0.16 -19.14 7.34
CA LEU A 263 -0.43 -18.38 6.23
C LEU A 263 -1.30 -17.23 6.75
N CYS A 264 -2.20 -17.50 7.70
CA CYS A 264 -3.03 -16.50 8.38
C CYS A 264 -2.20 -15.36 8.99
N THR A 265 -1.18 -15.72 9.76
CA THR A 265 -0.31 -14.75 10.45
C THR A 265 0.44 -13.88 9.44
N THR A 266 1.02 -14.49 8.39
CA THR A 266 1.74 -13.74 7.35
C THR A 266 0.82 -12.80 6.56
N GLN A 267 -0.42 -13.22 6.29
CA GLN A 267 -1.40 -12.38 5.59
C GLN A 267 -1.82 -11.17 6.44
N LEU A 268 -2.05 -11.37 7.73
CA LEU A 268 -2.38 -10.27 8.65
C LEU A 268 -1.22 -9.28 8.81
N LEU A 269 0.03 -9.74 8.77
CA LEU A 269 1.21 -8.87 8.75
C LEU A 269 1.24 -8.01 7.47
N LEU A 270 0.90 -8.58 6.32
CA LEU A 270 0.79 -7.81 5.07
C LEU A 270 -0.33 -6.75 5.16
N TYR A 271 -1.47 -7.06 5.79
CA TYR A 271 -2.52 -6.07 6.02
C TYR A 271 -2.08 -4.97 6.99
N ALA A 272 -1.32 -5.34 8.03
CA ALA A 272 -0.74 -4.37 8.95
C ALA A 272 0.25 -3.43 8.24
N HIS A 273 1.03 -3.95 7.29
CA HIS A 273 1.91 -3.14 6.46
C HIS A 273 1.13 -2.11 5.61
N SER A 274 0.12 -2.57 4.88
CA SER A 274 -0.75 -1.68 4.07
C SER A 274 -1.56 -0.69 4.90
N CYS A 275 -1.71 -0.94 6.19
CA CYS A 275 -2.29 0.01 7.14
C CYS A 275 -1.27 1.03 7.64
N ALA A 276 -0.04 0.60 7.93
CA ALA A 276 0.95 1.40 8.65
C ALA A 276 1.41 2.66 7.90
N SER A 277 1.45 2.65 6.56
CA SER A 277 1.99 3.73 5.74
C SER A 277 1.44 5.12 6.12
N PHE A 278 0.12 5.29 6.20
CA PHE A 278 -0.49 6.57 6.62
C PHE A 278 -0.15 6.99 8.05
N TYR A 279 -0.19 6.05 9.00
CA TYR A 279 0.03 6.35 10.42
C TYR A 279 1.49 6.69 10.70
N VAL A 280 2.43 6.07 9.99
CA VAL A 280 3.83 6.49 9.99
C VAL A 280 3.94 7.94 9.54
N TYR A 281 3.23 8.36 8.49
CA TYR A 281 3.27 9.74 7.99
C TYR A 281 2.70 10.72 9.01
N LEU A 282 1.61 10.35 9.68
CA LEU A 282 0.98 11.14 10.74
C LEU A 282 1.89 11.30 11.98
N LEU A 283 2.58 10.23 12.37
CA LEU A 283 3.47 10.21 13.54
C LEU A 283 4.80 10.93 13.26
N VAL A 284 5.40 10.68 12.09
CA VAL A 284 6.76 11.15 11.75
C VAL A 284 6.78 12.57 11.21
N SER A 285 5.75 13.02 10.49
CA SER A 285 5.74 14.35 9.86
C SER A 285 4.72 15.30 10.53
N PRO A 286 5.19 16.27 11.33
CA PRO A 286 4.35 17.34 11.89
C PRO A 286 3.65 18.14 10.79
N THR A 287 4.34 18.33 9.65
CA THR A 287 3.80 19.00 8.46
C THR A 287 2.62 18.24 7.88
N PHE A 288 2.73 16.92 7.73
CA PHE A 288 1.63 16.06 7.26
C PHE A 288 0.45 16.11 8.24
N ARG A 289 0.71 15.97 9.55
CA ARG A 289 -0.33 16.05 10.59
C ARG A 289 -1.11 17.36 10.57
N ARG A 290 -0.42 18.51 10.46
CA ARG A 290 -1.07 19.83 10.37
C ARG A 290 -1.96 19.94 9.13
N ARG A 291 -1.54 19.34 8.02
CA ARG A 291 -2.27 19.39 6.74
C ARG A 291 -3.49 18.47 6.72
N VAL A 292 -3.40 17.27 7.29
CA VAL A 292 -4.57 16.39 7.49
C VAL A 292 -5.61 17.08 8.37
N LYS A 293 -5.19 17.72 9.48
CA LYS A 293 -6.09 18.53 10.31
C LYS A 293 -6.79 19.63 9.51
N ILE A 294 -6.04 20.38 8.71
CA ILE A 294 -6.61 21.43 7.85
C ILE A 294 -7.64 20.84 6.87
N MET A 295 -7.37 19.70 6.24
CA MET A 295 -8.31 19.07 5.31
C MET A 295 -9.61 18.63 6.00
N LEU A 296 -9.49 18.02 7.19
CA LEU A 296 -10.63 17.59 7.98
C LEU A 296 -11.44 18.79 8.51
N CYS A 297 -10.78 19.84 8.99
CA CYS A 297 -11.45 21.05 9.51
C CYS A 297 -12.02 21.95 8.40
N LEU A 298 -11.40 22.05 7.23
CA LEU A 298 -11.92 22.86 6.11
C LEU A 298 -13.14 22.22 5.44
N LYS A 299 -13.28 20.89 5.46
CA LYS A 299 -14.55 20.24 5.07
C LYS A 299 -15.71 20.66 5.99
N GLN A 300 -15.44 20.85 7.28
CA GLN A 300 -16.41 21.40 8.24
C GLN A 300 -16.79 22.86 7.89
N PHE A 301 -15.82 23.68 7.49
CA PHE A 301 -16.08 25.08 7.12
C PHE A 301 -16.83 25.24 5.79
N HIS A 302 -16.58 24.37 4.80
CA HIS A 302 -17.28 24.42 3.51
C HIS A 302 -18.74 23.96 3.60
N SER A 303 -19.05 22.99 4.47
CA SER A 303 -20.45 22.60 4.75
C SER A 303 -21.22 23.73 5.45
N THR A 304 -20.58 24.44 6.38
CA THR A 304 -21.19 25.57 7.09
C THR A 304 -21.40 26.80 6.18
N ARG A 305 -20.50 27.06 5.23
CA ARG A 305 -20.65 28.15 4.25
C ARG A 305 -21.74 27.90 3.21
N VAL A 306 -21.95 26.66 2.75
CA VAL A 306 -23.03 26.34 1.82
C VAL A 306 -24.39 26.50 2.52
N VAL A 307 -24.52 26.08 3.77
CA VAL A 307 -25.75 26.29 4.55
C VAL A 307 -25.98 27.79 4.83
N ALA A 308 -24.94 28.54 5.18
CA ALA A 308 -25.05 29.98 5.41
C ALA A 308 -25.40 30.77 4.13
N PHE A 309 -24.84 30.41 2.98
CA PHE A 309 -25.12 31.06 1.69
C PHE A 309 -26.54 30.75 1.18
N THR A 310 -27.07 29.55 1.49
CA THR A 310 -28.44 29.16 1.13
C THR A 310 -29.49 29.85 2.01
N LEU A 311 -29.19 30.07 3.30
CA LEU A 311 -30.06 30.85 4.20
C LEU A 311 -30.09 32.34 3.81
N GLN A 312 -28.96 32.91 3.39
CA GLN A 312 -28.86 34.32 3.02
C GLN A 312 -29.55 34.63 1.68
N THR A 313 -29.57 33.68 0.74
CA THR A 313 -30.30 33.77 -0.54
C THR A 313 -31.81 33.57 -0.38
N ASN A 314 -32.26 32.74 0.58
CA ASN A 314 -33.68 32.60 0.88
C ASN A 314 -34.25 33.82 1.65
N ALA A 315 -33.46 34.43 2.54
CA ALA A 315 -33.87 35.65 3.25
C ALA A 315 -34.02 36.86 2.31
N THR A 316 -33.16 36.99 1.30
CA THR A 316 -33.27 38.05 0.28
C THR A 316 -34.47 37.84 -0.65
N ARG A 317 -34.81 36.58 -1.00
CA ARG A 317 -36.02 36.28 -1.79
C ARG A 317 -37.34 36.55 -1.04
N MET A 318 -37.37 36.40 0.28
CA MET A 318 -38.57 36.70 1.08
C MET A 318 -38.83 38.21 1.20
N GLN A 319 -37.79 39.05 1.18
CA GLN A 319 -37.96 40.51 1.22
C GLN A 319 -38.46 41.10 -0.10
N THR A 320 -38.25 40.42 -1.24
CA THR A 320 -38.74 40.88 -2.56
C THR A 320 -40.20 40.51 -2.85
N ILE A 321 -40.81 39.65 -2.03
CA ILE A 321 -42.22 39.22 -2.20
C ILE A 321 -43.18 40.07 -1.34
N ILE A 322 -42.64 40.87 -0.40
CA ILE A 322 -43.42 41.68 0.55
C ILE A 322 -43.36 43.19 0.20
N SER A 323 -42.68 43.56 -0.89
CA SER A 323 -42.64 44.92 -1.45
C SER A 323 -43.40 44.99 -2.78
#